data_AF-A0A7H8NUG2-F1
#
_entry.id   AF-A0A7H8NUG2-F1
#
_cell.length_a   1.000
_cell.length_b   1.000
_cell.length_c   1.000
_cell.angle_alpha   90.00
_cell.angle_beta   90.00
_cell.angle_gamma   90.00
#
_symmetry.space_group_name_H-M   'P 1'
#
loop_
_entity.id
_entity.type
_entity.pdbx_description
1 polymer ?
#
loop_
_entity_poly.entity_id
_entity_poly.type
_entity_poly.pdbx_seq_one_letter_code
_entity_poly.pdbx_strand_id
1 'polypeptide(L)'
;MTDASVPGLTLTHASVEGITLQAHVSKLKCRAGRGAAAEVQVQWSSALPGLTFVQITAGSRTQVAKLWAEGGANGTETTGPWFEDGGELTLLDGTDRVIGVVRASATECTSDSPAAP
;
A
#
# COMPACT_ATOMS: atom_id res chain seq x y z
N MET A 1 3.08 10.55 9.56
CA MET A 1 3.39 9.59 8.48
C MET A 1 4.17 8.46 9.12
N THR A 2 3.55 7.29 9.32
CA THR A 2 4.22 6.14 9.95
C THR A 2 4.75 5.25 8.84
N ASP A 3 5.96 5.55 8.39
CA ASP A 3 6.59 4.86 7.26
C ASP A 3 6.91 3.40 7.65
N ALA A 4 6.20 2.44 7.03
CA ALA A 4 6.44 1.00 7.22
C ALA A 4 7.47 0.52 6.19
N SER A 5 8.67 1.11 6.24
CA SER A 5 9.79 0.68 5.40
C SER A 5 10.46 -0.54 5.96
N VAL A 6 10.54 -1.59 5.16
CA VAL A 6 11.37 -2.76 5.41
C VAL A 6 12.53 -2.77 4.41
N PRO A 7 13.70 -3.34 4.75
CA PRO A 7 14.78 -3.49 3.79
C PRO A 7 14.28 -4.25 2.55
N GLY A 8 14.20 -3.55 1.42
CA GLY A 8 13.69 -4.06 0.14
C GLY A 8 12.34 -3.53 -0.33
N LEU A 9 11.55 -2.88 0.52
CA LEU A 9 10.30 -2.22 0.11
C LEU A 9 9.91 -1.09 1.08
N THR A 10 9.67 0.09 0.52
CA THR A 10 9.14 1.28 1.22
C THR A 10 7.66 1.40 0.91
N LEU A 11 6.83 1.54 1.95
CA LEU A 11 5.40 1.80 1.82
C LEU A 11 5.07 3.22 2.25
N THR A 12 4.68 4.05 1.30
CA THR A 12 4.17 5.39 1.58
C THR A 12 2.66 5.37 1.52
N HIS A 13 1.99 5.77 2.60
CA HIS A 13 0.56 5.97 2.61
C HIS A 13 0.22 7.46 2.81
N ALA A 14 -0.84 7.91 2.16
CA ALA A 14 -1.43 9.23 2.37
C ALA A 14 -2.94 9.07 2.47
N SER A 15 -3.56 9.75 3.42
CA SER A 15 -5.02 9.73 3.63
C SER A 15 -5.53 11.13 3.93
N VAL A 16 -6.81 11.35 3.66
CA VAL A 16 -7.48 12.62 4.00
C VAL A 16 -7.75 12.70 5.51
N GLU A 17 -8.00 13.91 6.00
CA GLU A 17 -8.36 14.15 7.39
C GLU A 17 -9.60 13.35 7.78
N GLY A 18 -9.54 12.61 8.90
CA GLY A 18 -10.60 11.70 9.33
C GLY A 18 -10.49 10.27 8.79
N ILE A 19 -9.51 9.96 7.94
CA ILE A 19 -9.19 8.60 7.51
C ILE A 19 -7.85 8.17 8.10
N THR A 20 -7.88 7.11 8.89
CA THR A 20 -6.67 6.43 9.36
C THR A 20 -6.35 5.32 8.37
N LEU A 21 -5.26 5.47 7.65
CA LEU A 21 -4.74 4.45 6.73
C LEU A 21 -3.40 3.95 7.27
N GLN A 22 -3.31 2.64 7.47
CA GLN A 22 -2.09 1.96 7.88
C GLN A 22 -1.78 0.89 6.85
N ALA A 23 -0.54 0.86 6.38
CA ALA A 23 -0.06 -0.17 5.48
C ALA A 23 1.17 -0.81 6.12
N HIS A 24 1.23 -2.14 6.10
CA HIS A 24 2.30 -2.92 6.70
C HIS A 24 2.72 -4.04 5.76
N VAL A 25 4.02 -4.22 5.54
CA VAL A 25 4.53 -5.33 4.73
C VAL A 25 4.46 -6.61 5.56
N SER A 26 3.55 -7.52 5.20
CA SER A 26 3.37 -8.80 5.87
C SER A 26 4.41 -9.84 5.41
N LYS A 27 4.69 -9.90 4.11
CA LYS A 27 5.79 -10.69 3.55
C LYS A 27 6.49 -9.93 2.44
N LEU A 28 7.80 -10.09 2.34
CA LEU A 28 8.60 -9.60 1.24
C LEU A 28 9.41 -10.74 0.64
N LYS A 29 9.36 -10.88 -0.67
CA LYS A 29 10.28 -11.73 -1.44
C LYS A 29 11.27 -10.84 -2.17
N CYS A 30 12.51 -10.89 -1.70
CA CYS A 30 13.65 -10.33 -2.41
C CYS A 30 14.10 -11.28 -3.51
N ARG A 31 14.28 -10.77 -4.73
CA ARG A 31 14.89 -11.51 -5.84
C ARG A 31 15.97 -10.63 -6.46
N ALA A 32 17.18 -11.17 -6.60
CA ALA A 32 18.33 -10.44 -7.15
C ALA A 32 18.63 -9.09 -6.43
N GLY A 33 18.48 -9.05 -5.10
CA GLY A 33 18.80 -7.85 -4.30
C GLY A 33 17.75 -6.74 -4.30
N ARG A 34 16.58 -6.95 -4.90
CA ARG A 34 15.44 -6.01 -4.84
C ARG A 34 14.14 -6.70 -4.45
N GLY A 35 13.20 -5.93 -3.88
CA GLY A 35 11.84 -6.38 -3.63
C GLY A 35 11.17 -6.77 -4.94
N ALA A 36 10.97 -8.07 -5.16
CA ALA A 36 10.37 -8.60 -6.39
C ALA A 36 8.88 -8.87 -6.24
N ALA A 37 8.44 -9.18 -5.02
CA ALA A 37 7.02 -9.30 -4.68
C ALA A 37 6.86 -9.13 -3.18
N ALA A 38 5.86 -8.36 -2.77
CA ALA A 38 5.49 -8.16 -1.38
C ALA A 38 4.00 -8.44 -1.17
N GLU A 39 3.68 -8.96 0.00
CA GLU A 39 2.33 -8.98 0.57
C GLU A 39 2.22 -7.79 1.52
N VAL A 40 1.31 -6.88 1.22
CA VAL A 40 1.07 -5.65 1.98
C VAL A 40 -0.30 -5.75 2.61
N GLN A 41 -0.34 -5.72 3.93
CA GLN A 41 -1.57 -5.60 4.68
C GLN A 41 -1.93 -4.13 4.80
N VAL A 42 -3.10 -3.76 4.28
CA VAL A 42 -3.66 -2.43 4.37
C VAL A 42 -4.84 -2.47 5.32
N GLN A 43 -4.78 -1.64 6.34
CA GLN A 43 -5.85 -1.41 7.29
C GLN A 43 -6.33 0.03 7.16
N TRP A 44 -7.63 0.21 7.00
CA TRP A 44 -8.24 1.53 6.94
C TRP A 44 -9.34 1.65 7.98
N SER A 45 -9.52 2.87 8.46
CA SER A 45 -10.58 3.22 9.39
C SER A 45 -11.02 4.64 9.14
N SER A 46 -12.29 4.81 8.81
CA SER A 46 -12.88 6.12 8.62
C SER A 46 -13.59 6.58 9.89
N ALA A 47 -13.25 7.77 10.34
CA ALA A 47 -14.01 8.53 11.31
C ALA A 47 -14.92 9.58 10.64
N LEU A 48 -15.04 9.54 9.31
CA LEU A 48 -15.86 10.49 8.54
C LEU A 48 -17.35 10.16 8.70
N PRO A 49 -18.18 11.14 9.12
CA PRO A 49 -19.63 10.94 9.19
C PRO A 49 -20.20 10.80 7.77
N GLY A 50 -20.84 9.66 7.49
CA GLY A 50 -21.46 9.36 6.19
C GLY A 50 -20.62 8.48 5.27
N LEU A 51 -19.36 8.19 5.62
CA LEU A 51 -18.57 7.21 4.88
C LEU A 51 -18.93 5.81 5.37
N THR A 52 -19.76 5.11 4.59
CA THR A 52 -20.18 3.72 4.91
C THR A 52 -19.51 2.69 4.01
N PHE A 53 -18.88 3.13 2.93
CA PHE A 53 -18.32 2.29 1.88
C PHE A 53 -16.97 2.80 1.43
N VAL A 54 -16.01 1.89 1.31
CA VAL A 54 -14.65 2.13 0.84
C VAL A 54 -14.34 1.12 -0.25
N GLN A 55 -13.86 1.63 -1.38
CA GLN A 55 -13.46 0.85 -2.52
C GLN A 55 -11.95 0.98 -2.71
N ILE A 56 -11.23 -0.13 -2.79
CA ILE A 56 -9.79 -0.14 -2.98
C ILE A 56 -9.49 -0.64 -4.38
N THR A 57 -8.86 0.23 -5.15
CA THR A 57 -8.37 -0.08 -6.49
C THR A 57 -6.88 -0.31 -6.44
N ALA A 58 -6.41 -1.37 -7.09
CA ALA A 58 -5.00 -1.63 -7.29
C ALA A 58 -4.62 -1.29 -8.73
N GLY A 59 -3.60 -0.46 -8.88
CA GLY A 59 -3.03 -0.08 -10.16
C GLY A 59 -1.52 0.05 -10.06
N SER A 60 -0.93 0.53 -11.15
CA SER A 60 0.45 0.96 -11.18
C SER A 60 0.59 2.13 -12.16
N ARG A 61 1.76 2.75 -12.24
CA ARG A 61 1.98 3.78 -13.29
C ARG A 61 1.77 3.26 -14.72
N THR A 62 1.83 1.95 -14.92
CA THR A 62 1.70 1.30 -16.23
C THR A 62 0.38 0.54 -16.40
N GLN A 63 -0.36 0.30 -15.32
CA GLN A 63 -1.61 -0.46 -15.34
C GLN A 63 -2.79 0.38 -14.84
N VAL A 64 -3.91 0.26 -15.54
CA VAL A 64 -5.17 0.89 -15.15
C VAL A 64 -5.57 0.37 -13.77
N ALA A 65 -5.88 1.29 -12.85
CA ALA A 65 -6.37 0.95 -11.53
C ALA A 65 -7.64 0.11 -11.65
N LYS A 66 -7.59 -1.12 -11.14
CA LYS A 66 -8.69 -2.06 -11.15
C LYS A 66 -9.19 -2.27 -9.73
N LEU A 67 -10.51 -2.44 -9.59
CA LEU A 67 -11.11 -2.84 -8.33
C LEU A 67 -10.43 -4.09 -7.78
N TRP A 68 -9.84 -3.95 -6.60
CA TRP A 68 -9.12 -5.01 -5.91
C TRP A 68 -9.91 -5.53 -4.71
N ALA A 69 -10.35 -4.62 -3.85
CA ALA A 69 -11.11 -4.96 -2.65
C ALA A 69 -12.15 -3.89 -2.36
N GLU A 70 -13.20 -4.27 -1.63
CA GLU A 70 -14.28 -3.39 -1.20
C GLU A 70 -14.60 -3.70 0.25
N GLY A 71 -14.95 -2.67 1.02
CA GLY A 71 -15.30 -2.84 2.41
C GLY A 71 -16.12 -1.68 2.95
N GLY A 72 -16.42 -1.78 4.24
CA GLY A 72 -17.07 -0.69 4.95
C GLY A 72 -16.12 0.47 5.27
N ALA A 73 -16.64 1.38 6.09
CA ALA A 73 -15.92 2.44 6.79
C ALA A 73 -14.57 1.99 7.41
N ASN A 74 -14.53 0.76 7.92
CA ASN A 74 -13.37 0.17 8.57
C ASN A 74 -13.14 -1.23 7.99
N GLY A 75 -11.90 -1.55 7.70
CA GLY A 75 -11.53 -2.83 7.14
C GLY A 75 -10.04 -3.07 7.18
N THR A 76 -9.68 -4.33 7.00
CA THR A 76 -8.29 -4.77 6.84
C THR A 76 -8.26 -5.77 5.71
N GLU A 77 -7.41 -5.51 4.73
CA GLU A 77 -7.17 -6.40 3.59
C GLU A 77 -5.69 -6.63 3.37
N THR A 78 -5.35 -7.78 2.82
CA THR A 78 -3.94 -8.13 2.55
C THR A 78 -3.76 -8.36 1.06
N THR A 79 -2.90 -7.56 0.43
CA THR A 79 -2.51 -7.81 -0.95
C THR A 79 -1.79 -9.15 -1.04
N GLY A 80 -2.00 -9.84 -2.16
CA GLY A 80 -1.23 -11.05 -2.45
C GLY A 80 0.24 -10.72 -2.75
N PRO A 81 1.07 -11.75 -3.00
CA PRO A 81 2.49 -11.61 -3.31
C PRO A 81 2.69 -11.16 -4.77
N TRP A 82 2.01 -10.08 -5.14
CA TRP A 82 2.06 -9.40 -6.44
C TRP A 82 2.33 -7.90 -6.27
N PHE A 83 2.39 -7.39 -5.04
CA PHE A 83 2.68 -5.98 -4.79
C PHE A 83 4.18 -5.72 -4.99
N GLU A 84 4.53 -5.00 -6.04
CA GLU A 84 5.91 -4.74 -6.45
C GLU A 84 6.17 -3.24 -6.61
N ASP A 85 7.35 -2.89 -7.14
CA ASP A 85 7.72 -1.49 -7.37
C ASP A 85 6.69 -0.77 -8.25
N GLY A 86 6.28 0.42 -7.82
CA GLY A 86 5.29 1.22 -8.54
C GLY A 86 3.85 0.73 -8.40
N GLY A 87 3.60 -0.31 -7.57
CA GLY A 87 2.27 -0.70 -7.14
C GLY A 87 1.61 0.41 -6.32
N GLU A 88 0.39 0.78 -6.70
CA GLU A 88 -0.42 1.80 -6.04
C GLU A 88 -1.78 1.22 -5.67
N LEU A 89 -2.20 1.41 -4.42
CA LEU A 89 -3.55 1.15 -3.96
C LEU A 89 -4.24 2.47 -3.70
N THR A 90 -5.34 2.72 -4.39
CA THR A 90 -6.13 3.93 -4.21
C THR A 90 -7.45 3.55 -3.55
N LEU A 91 -7.66 4.10 -2.36
CA LEU A 91 -8.89 3.99 -1.60
C LEU A 91 -9.82 5.12 -2.04
N LEU A 92 -10.98 4.73 -2.53
CA LEU A 92 -12.07 5.57 -2.99
C LEU A 92 -13.23 5.45 -2.00
N ASP A 93 -14.01 6.50 -1.84
CA ASP A 93 -15.34 6.37 -1.24
C ASP A 93 -16.32 5.77 -2.27
N GLY A 94 -17.54 5.46 -1.83
CA GLY A 94 -18.62 4.99 -2.72
C GLY A 94 -19.06 5.99 -3.79
N THR A 95 -18.37 7.13 -3.93
CA THR A 95 -18.57 8.14 -4.98
C THR A 95 -17.33 8.35 -5.85
N ASP A 96 -16.39 7.39 -5.87
CA ASP A 96 -15.12 7.45 -6.61
C ASP A 96 -14.19 8.60 -6.16
N ARG A 97 -14.40 9.16 -4.96
CA ARG A 97 -13.50 10.17 -4.41
C ARG A 97 -12.33 9.50 -3.70
N VAL A 98 -11.11 9.87 -4.05
CA VAL A 98 -9.91 9.36 -3.38
C VAL A 98 -9.86 9.87 -1.94
N ILE A 99 -9.92 8.93 -0.99
CA ILE A 99 -9.81 9.17 0.45
C ILE A 99 -8.47 8.72 1.01
N GLY A 100 -7.74 7.87 0.28
CA GLY A 100 -6.39 7.45 0.64
C GLY A 100 -5.66 6.79 -0.51
N VAL A 101 -4.34 6.76 -0.42
CA VAL A 101 -3.46 6.11 -1.39
C VAL A 101 -2.30 5.44 -0.66
N VAL A 102 -1.94 4.23 -1.08
CA VAL A 102 -0.75 3.51 -0.65
C VAL A 102 0.12 3.26 -1.86
N ARG A 103 1.39 3.61 -1.78
CA ARG A 103 2.38 3.37 -2.83
C ARG A 103 3.46 2.47 -2.28
N ALA A 104 3.77 1.42 -3.02
CA ALA A 104 4.99 0.66 -2.83
C ALA A 104 6.11 1.21 -3.71
N SER A 105 7.29 1.30 -3.13
CA SER A 105 8.53 1.56 -3.85
C SER A 105 9.52 0.49 -3.44
N ALA A 106 9.96 -0.33 -4.40
CA ALA A 106 10.97 -1.33 -4.12
C ALA A 106 12.29 -0.64 -3.88
N THR A 107 12.82 -0.83 -2.68
CA THR A 107 14.18 -0.44 -2.35
C THR A 107 15.11 -1.63 -2.54
N GLU A 108 16.40 -1.38 -2.49
CA GLU A 108 17.37 -2.47 -2.44
C GLU A 108 17.12 -3.27 -1.16
N CYS A 109 16.95 -4.58 -1.32
CA CYS A 109 16.97 -5.48 -0.18
C CYS A 109 18.42 -5.49 0.27
N THR A 110 18.73 -4.74 1.32
CA THR A 110 20.10 -4.65 1.83
C THR A 110 20.58 -6.03 2.28
N SER A 111 21.18 -6.77 1.36
CA SER A 111 22.30 -7.65 1.64
C SER A 111 23.52 -6.84 1.24
N ASP A 112 24.20 -6.29 2.24
CA ASP A 112 25.51 -5.65 2.14
C ASP A 112 25.54 -4.26 1.48
N SER A 113 25.61 -3.22 2.31
CA SER A 113 26.31 -2.00 1.94
C SER A 113 27.78 -2.23 2.30
N PRO A 114 28.74 -2.31 1.35
CA PRO A 114 30.13 -2.11 1.73
C PRO A 114 30.24 -0.65 2.14
N ALA A 115 30.46 -0.41 3.44
CA ALA A 115 30.94 0.86 3.93
C ALA A 115 32.16 1.26 3.08
N ALA A 116 32.04 2.36 2.34
CA ALA A 116 33.12 2.86 1.51
C ALA A 116 34.34 3.20 2.39
N PRO A 117 35.58 2.86 1.96
CA PRO A 117 36.80 3.17 2.70
C PRO A 117 37.14 4.66 2.71
#